data_AF-A0ABD1S212-F1
#
_entry.id   AF-A0ABD1S212-F1
#
_cell.length_a   1.000
_cell.length_b   1.000
_cell.length_c   1.000
_cell.angle_alpha   90.00
_cell.angle_beta   90.00
_cell.angle_gamma   90.00
#
_symmetry.space_group_name_H-M   'P 1'
#
loop_
_entity.id
_entity.type
_entity.pdbx_description
1 polymer ?
#
loop_
_entity_poly.entity_id
_entity_poly.type
_entity_poly.pdbx_seq_one_letter_code
_entity_poly.pdbx_strand_id
1 'polypeptide(L)'
;MAVLNECDGTFEFKGPWFANMDMLFTCDPANIHHIMCKNFSNYPKGPEFKKIFAILGDGIFNSDSELWELHRKTTTSLMNHAKFCKVLERVVWDKIENGLLPVLII
;
A
#
# COMPACT_ATOMS: atom_id res chain seq x y z
N MET A 1 15.40 2.26 3.69
CA MET A 1 15.65 3.56 4.34
C MET A 1 16.82 4.33 3.71
N ALA A 2 17.94 3.69 3.35
CA ALA A 2 19.09 4.38 2.73
C ALA A 2 18.71 5.17 1.44
N VAL A 3 18.07 4.51 0.48
CA VAL A 3 17.66 5.14 -0.80
C VAL A 3 16.66 6.31 -0.60
N LEU A 4 15.77 6.23 0.39
CA LEU A 4 14.81 7.30 0.67
C LEU A 4 15.49 8.53 1.28
N ASN A 5 16.47 8.33 2.17
CA ASN A 5 17.24 9.43 2.75
C ASN A 5 18.16 10.10 1.74
N GLU A 6 18.64 9.38 0.73
CA GLU A 6 19.49 9.93 -0.33
C GLU A 6 18.72 10.78 -1.35
N CYS A 7 17.40 10.61 -1.45
CA CYS A 7 16.54 11.31 -2.42
C CYS A 7 15.59 12.34 -1.76
N ASP A 8 15.93 12.87 -0.57
CA ASP A 8 15.06 13.77 0.20
C ASP A 8 13.62 13.22 0.37
N GLY A 9 13.50 11.90 0.47
CA GLY A 9 12.24 11.19 0.60
C GLY A 9 11.41 11.05 -0.67
N THR A 10 11.81 11.58 -1.83
CA THR A 10 11.08 11.44 -3.09
C THR A 10 11.97 10.89 -4.19
N PHE A 11 11.60 9.75 -4.79
CA PHE A 11 12.39 9.15 -5.87
C PHE A 11 11.52 8.67 -7.02
N GLU A 12 12.08 8.74 -8.23
CA GLU A 12 11.47 8.22 -9.44
C GLU A 12 11.95 6.80 -9.71
N PHE A 13 10.99 5.90 -9.95
CA PHE A 13 11.22 4.55 -10.43
C PHE A 13 10.90 4.51 -11.92
N LYS A 14 11.89 4.10 -12.72
CA LYS A 14 11.73 3.87 -14.15
C LYS A 14 11.52 2.39 -14.43
N GLY A 15 10.39 2.08 -15.05
CA GLY A 15 10.05 0.70 -15.40
C GLY A 15 10.81 0.20 -16.63
N PRO A 16 10.69 -1.09 -16.96
CA PRO A 16 11.12 -1.59 -18.28
C PRO A 16 10.44 -0.79 -19.39
N TRP A 17 11.19 -0.46 -20.44
CA TRP A 17 10.75 0.38 -21.58
C TRP A 17 9.45 -0.06 -22.26
N PHE A 18 9.07 -1.34 -22.13
CA PHE A 18 7.84 -1.89 -22.72
C PHE A 18 6.64 -1.95 -21.76
N ALA A 19 6.82 -1.59 -20.48
CA ALA A 19 5.82 -1.83 -19.43
C ALA A 19 5.07 -0.58 -18.97
N ASN A 20 5.50 0.62 -19.37
CA ASN A 20 4.91 1.91 -18.94
C ASN A 20 4.69 1.98 -17.40
N MET A 21 5.71 1.56 -16.64
CA MET A 21 5.66 1.44 -15.18
C MET A 21 6.46 2.54 -14.47
N ASP A 22 6.54 3.73 -15.06
CA ASP A 22 7.20 4.86 -14.41
C ASP A 22 6.34 5.34 -13.23
N MET A 23 6.95 5.40 -12.04
CA MET A 23 6.25 5.75 -10.80
C MET A 23 7.07 6.73 -9.98
N LEU A 24 6.40 7.69 -9.33
CA LEU A 24 7.01 8.58 -8.35
C LEU A 24 6.63 8.09 -6.95
N PHE A 25 7.63 7.78 -6.15
CA PHE A 25 7.45 7.38 -4.75
C PHE A 25 7.87 8.53 -3.85
N THR A 26 7.08 8.80 -2.81
CA THR A 26 7.37 9.85 -1.82
C THR A 26 7.06 9.36 -0.42
N CYS A 27 7.99 9.59 0.50
CA CYS A 27 7.80 9.52 1.94
C CYS A 27 7.80 10.91 2.61
N ASP A 28 7.91 11.99 1.83
CA ASP A 28 7.74 13.36 2.33
C ASP A 28 6.30 13.54 2.88
N PRO A 29 6.14 13.92 4.16
CA PRO A 29 4.82 14.06 4.78
C PRO A 29 3.92 15.11 4.12
N ALA A 30 4.48 16.21 3.59
CA ALA A 30 3.73 17.25 2.90
C ALA A 30 3.20 16.74 1.56
N ASN A 31 4.02 15.99 0.81
CA ASN A 31 3.58 15.34 -0.43
C ASN A 31 2.49 14.28 -0.16
N ILE A 32 2.68 13.45 0.87
CA ILE A 32 1.68 12.45 1.27
C ILE A 32 0.37 13.13 1.65
N HIS A 33 0.40 14.18 2.46
CA HIS A 33 -0.81 14.91 2.84
C HIS A 33 -1.47 15.58 1.62
N HIS A 34 -0.68 16.10 0.68
CA HIS A 34 -1.20 16.67 -0.55
C HIS A 34 -1.97 15.63 -1.37
N ILE A 35 -1.34 14.47 -1.64
CA ILE A 35 -1.90 13.41 -2.49
C ILE A 35 -3.05 12.70 -1.79
N MET A 36 -2.92 12.35 -0.51
CA MET A 36 -3.88 11.46 0.17
C MET A 36 -5.02 12.19 0.87
N CYS A 37 -4.89 13.50 1.12
CA CYS A 37 -5.88 14.28 1.87
C CYS A 37 -6.34 15.53 1.12
N LYS A 38 -5.42 16.44 0.80
CA LYS A 38 -5.79 17.79 0.31
C LYS A 38 -6.29 17.78 -1.14
N ASN A 39 -5.72 16.94 -1.99
CA ASN A 39 -5.91 16.99 -3.44
C ASN A 39 -6.17 15.60 -4.05
N PHE A 40 -6.75 14.68 -3.26
CA PHE A 40 -6.90 13.27 -3.60
C PHE A 40 -7.58 13.01 -4.95
N SER A 41 -8.62 13.76 -5.28
CA SER A 41 -9.36 13.61 -6.54
C SER A 41 -8.51 13.85 -7.80
N ASN A 42 -7.38 14.58 -7.68
CA ASN A 42 -6.46 14.86 -8.79
C ASN A 42 -5.40 13.77 -9.00
N TYR A 43 -5.40 12.70 -8.20
CA TYR A 43 -4.46 11.59 -8.32
C TYR A 43 -5.17 10.25 -8.51
N PRO A 44 -5.97 10.07 -9.60
CA PRO A 44 -6.52 8.76 -9.92
C PRO A 44 -5.40 7.79 -10.31
N LYS A 45 -5.52 6.52 -9.90
CA LYS A 45 -4.56 5.46 -10.28
C LYS A 45 -4.69 5.11 -11.75
N GLY A 46 -5.93 5.00 -12.23
CA GLY A 46 -6.23 4.79 -13.64
C GLY A 46 -5.98 3.36 -14.13
N PRO A 47 -6.24 3.11 -15.43
CA PRO A 47 -6.26 1.76 -16.00
C PRO A 47 -4.89 1.09 -16.05
N GLU A 48 -3.81 1.84 -16.24
CA GLU A 48 -2.45 1.27 -16.30
C GLU A 48 -2.02 0.73 -14.93
N PHE A 49 -2.26 1.49 -13.86
CA PHE A 49 -2.03 1.02 -12.49
C PHE A 49 -2.82 -0.26 -12.21
N LYS A 50 -4.10 -0.28 -12.60
CA LYS A 50 -4.97 -1.47 -12.45
C LYS A 50 -4.43 -2.69 -13.22
N LYS A 51 -3.85 -2.51 -14.42
CA LYS A 51 -3.21 -3.61 -15.17
C LYS A 51 -1.96 -4.12 -14.46
N ILE A 52 -1.09 -3.22 -13.99
CA ILE A 52 0.14 -3.57 -13.26
C ILE A 52 -0.20 -4.38 -12.00
N PHE A 53 -1.22 -3.96 -11.26
CA PHE A 53 -1.63 -4.56 -10.00
C PHE A 53 -2.87 -5.46 -10.14
N ALA A 54 -3.13 -6.02 -11.32
CA ALA A 54 -4.35 -6.80 -11.59
C ALA A 54 -4.53 -8.00 -10.63
N ILE A 55 -3.43 -8.54 -10.12
CA ILE A 55 -3.43 -9.64 -9.13
C ILE A 55 -4.14 -9.27 -7.81
N LEU A 56 -4.27 -7.97 -7.49
CA LEU A 56 -4.95 -7.48 -6.28
C LEU A 56 -6.47 -7.34 -6.47
N GLY A 57 -6.99 -7.63 -7.67
CA GLY A 57 -8.40 -7.50 -8.01
C GLY A 57 -8.88 -6.05 -8.03
N ASP A 58 -10.18 -5.83 -7.81
CA ASP A 58 -10.82 -4.50 -7.95
C ASP A 58 -11.05 -3.79 -6.61
N GLY A 59 -10.36 -4.24 -5.55
CA GLY A 59 -10.57 -3.74 -4.19
C GLY A 59 -9.93 -2.37 -3.91
N ILE A 60 -9.69 -2.10 -2.63
CA ILE A 60 -9.17 -0.81 -2.12
C ILE A 60 -7.86 -0.35 -2.80
N PHE A 61 -7.05 -1.26 -3.33
CA PHE A 61 -5.79 -0.91 -3.99
C PHE A 61 -5.97 -0.41 -5.43
N ASN A 62 -6.95 -0.92 -6.16
CA ASN A 62 -7.12 -0.66 -7.60
C ASN A 62 -8.38 0.15 -7.96
N SER A 63 -9.25 0.42 -6.99
CA SER A 63 -10.41 1.31 -7.17
C SER A 63 -10.00 2.78 -7.10
N ASP A 64 -10.77 3.65 -7.75
CA ASP A 64 -10.61 5.11 -7.71
C ASP A 64 -11.89 5.80 -7.22
N SER A 65 -11.77 7.08 -6.84
CA SER A 65 -12.90 7.97 -6.49
C SER A 65 -13.85 7.39 -5.42
N GLU A 66 -15.16 7.50 -5.62
CA GLU A 66 -16.18 7.09 -4.65
C GLU A 66 -16.10 5.60 -4.27
N LEU A 67 -15.77 4.73 -5.23
CA LEU A 67 -15.60 3.30 -4.97
C LEU A 67 -14.42 3.04 -4.03
N TRP A 68 -13.31 3.78 -4.23
CA TRP A 68 -12.17 3.72 -3.32
C TRP A 68 -12.53 4.21 -1.92
N GLU A 69 -13.28 5.31 -1.80
CA GLU A 69 -13.72 5.84 -0.51
C GLU A 69 -14.59 4.83 0.25
N LEU A 70 -15.52 4.16 -0.46
CA LEU A 70 -16.36 3.11 0.09
C LEU A 70 -15.52 1.92 0.59
N HIS A 71 -14.59 1.43 -0.22
CA HIS A 71 -13.68 0.36 0.19
C HIS A 71 -12.81 0.78 1.37
N ARG A 72 -12.24 1.98 1.35
CA ARG A 72 -11.43 2.51 2.45
C ARG A 72 -12.20 2.58 3.75
N LYS A 73 -13.42 3.12 3.75
CA LYS A 73 -14.24 3.20 4.96
C LYS A 73 -14.56 1.81 5.51
N THR A 74 -14.96 0.90 4.65
CA THR A 74 -15.30 -0.49 5.03
C THR A 74 -14.08 -1.25 5.57
N THR A 75 -12.97 -1.24 4.83
CA THR A 75 -11.72 -1.92 5.21
C THR A 75 -11.14 -1.33 6.49
N THR A 76 -11.12 -0.01 6.64
CA THR A 76 -10.61 0.65 7.86
C THR A 76 -11.47 0.27 9.07
N SER A 77 -12.80 0.25 8.93
CA SER A 77 -13.70 -0.20 10.01
C SER A 77 -13.46 -1.66 10.40
N LEU A 78 -13.22 -2.54 9.42
CA LEU A 78 -12.96 -3.95 9.69
C LEU A 78 -11.60 -4.16 10.37
N MET A 79 -10.54 -3.49 9.88
CA MET A 79 -9.18 -3.61 10.40
C MET A 79 -9.05 -3.03 11.81
N ASN A 80 -9.80 -1.98 12.14
CA ASN A 80 -9.82 -1.39 13.48
C ASN A 80 -10.76 -2.12 14.45
N HIS A 81 -11.48 -3.15 13.99
CA HIS A 81 -12.42 -3.87 14.84
C HIS A 81 -11.66 -4.77 15.83
N ALA A 82 -11.98 -4.67 17.13
CA ALA A 82 -11.26 -5.41 18.19
C ALA A 82 -11.16 -6.93 17.94
N LYS A 83 -12.21 -7.56 17.38
CA LYS A 83 -12.17 -8.98 16.99
C LYS A 83 -11.11 -9.27 15.92
N PHE A 84 -10.97 -8.39 14.93
CA PHE A 84 -9.95 -8.53 13.89
C PHE A 84 -8.55 -8.43 14.51
N CYS A 85 -8.29 -7.40 15.32
CA CYS A 85 -7.00 -7.23 15.99
C CYS A 85 -6.62 -8.45 16.85
N LYS A 86 -7.58 -9.01 17.61
CA LYS A 86 -7.34 -10.21 18.42
C LYS A 86 -6.98 -11.44 17.59
N VAL A 87 -7.65 -11.65 16.45
CA VAL A 87 -7.33 -12.76 15.54
C VAL A 87 -5.98 -12.53 14.88
N LEU A 88 -5.71 -11.30 14.42
CA LEU A 88 -4.44 -10.94 13.80
C LEU A 88 -3.26 -11.19 14.73
N GLU A 89 -3.35 -10.74 15.99
CA GLU A 89 -2.31 -10.97 17.00
C GLU A 89 -1.99 -12.46 17.13
N ARG A 90 -3.01 -13.31 17.30
CA ARG A 90 -2.83 -14.76 17.40
C ARG A 90 -2.15 -15.34 16.16
N VAL A 91 -2.58 -14.94 14.97
CA VAL A 91 -2.01 -15.46 13.70
C VAL A 91 -0.57 -15.01 13.52
N VAL A 92 -0.25 -13.75 13.84
CA VAL A 92 1.11 -13.23 13.75
C VAL A 92 2.04 -14.00 14.68
N TRP A 93 1.65 -14.21 15.94
CA TRP A 93 2.44 -14.99 16.88
C TRP A 93 2.66 -16.44 16.44
N ASP A 94 1.62 -17.11 15.95
CA ASP A 94 1.73 -18.46 15.40
C ASP A 94 2.73 -18.52 14.22
N LYS A 95 2.68 -17.55 13.31
CA LYS A 95 3.62 -17.49 12.17
C LYS A 95 5.05 -17.16 12.58
N ILE A 96 5.22 -16.37 13.64
CA ILE A 96 6.53 -16.12 14.22
C ILE A 96 7.08 -17.40 14.83
N GLU A 97 6.33 -18.04 15.74
CA GLU A 97 6.78 -19.22 16.49
C GLU A 97 7.03 -20.43 15.60
N ASN A 98 6.10 -20.73 14.69
CA ASN A 98 6.11 -21.96 13.90
C ASN A 98 6.69 -21.78 12.50
N GLY A 99 6.92 -20.55 12.05
CA GLY A 99 7.41 -20.24 10.71
C GLY A 99 8.77 -19.55 10.71
N LEU A 100 8.84 -18.37 11.32
CA LEU A 100 10.03 -17.52 11.25
C LEU A 100 11.13 -17.95 12.23
N LEU A 101 10.80 -18.19 13.51
CA LEU A 101 11.80 -18.58 14.53
C LEU A 101 12.60 -19.84 14.14
N PRO A 102 12.00 -20.91 13.60
CA PRO A 102 12.74 -22.10 13.21
C PRO A 102 13.79 -21.82 12.13
N VAL A 103 13.58 -20.85 11.24
CA VAL A 103 14.54 -20.52 10.17
C VAL A 103 15.68 -19.63 10.68
N LEU A 104 15.41 -18.79 11.69
CA LEU A 104 16.38 -17.83 12.21
C LEU A 104 17.27 -18.40 13.33
N ILE A 105 16.84 -19.47 13.98
CA ILE A 105 17.54 -20.10 15.11
C ILE A 105 18.38 -21.32 14.65
N ILE A 106 18.33 -21.65 13.36
CA ILE A 106 19.31 -22.55 12.70
C ILE A 106 20.54 -21.71 12.33
#